data_AF-A0A7X2NKI0-F1
#
_entry.id   AF-A0A7X2NKI0-F1
#
_cell.length_a   1.000
_cell.length_b   1.000
_cell.length_c   1.000
_cell.angle_alpha   90.00
_cell.angle_beta   90.00
_cell.angle_gamma   90.00
#
_symmetry.space_group_name_H-M   'P 1'
#
loop_
_entity.id
_entity.type
_entity.pdbx_description
1 polymer ?
#
loop_
_entity_poly.entity_id
_entity_poly.type
_entity_poly.pdbx_seq_one_letter_code
_entity_poly.pdbx_strand_id
1 'polypeptide(L)'
;MANEKWNHYDISRLSQGAVEMLPEVLEERGYTGKFKIHEHTLAIRSTYPVAARAFHEAEARAHKEPGHLVYIQQTTHSTLWVPESEAKTMKEAYQVALKAVENGWPADQDPTTAVGCIEDGNGFREEWELEYLPET
;
A
#
# COMPACT_ATOMS: atom_id res chain seq x y z
N MET A 1 15.78 29.04 -9.83
CA MET A 1 16.26 27.94 -8.98
C MET A 1 15.61 26.67 -9.50
N ALA A 2 16.38 25.65 -9.87
CA ALA A 2 15.81 24.40 -10.39
C ALA A 2 15.01 23.73 -9.25
N ASN A 3 13.72 23.50 -9.44
CA ASN A 3 12.93 22.70 -8.52
C ASN A 3 13.56 21.31 -8.46
N GLU A 4 14.15 20.96 -7.32
CA GLU A 4 14.69 19.63 -7.11
C GLU A 4 13.53 18.63 -7.19
N LYS A 5 13.55 17.76 -8.19
CA LYS A 5 12.52 16.72 -8.35
C LYS A 5 12.90 15.51 -7.50
N TRP A 6 12.07 15.22 -6.52
CA TRP A 6 12.19 14.05 -5.64
C TRP A 6 11.03 13.09 -5.93
N ASN A 7 11.32 11.80 -6.07
CA ASN A 7 10.30 10.77 -6.10
C ASN A 7 10.01 10.36 -4.66
N HIS A 8 8.73 10.15 -4.34
CA HIS A 8 8.28 9.83 -2.99
C HIS A 8 7.70 8.42 -2.98
N TYR A 9 8.16 7.61 -2.04
CA TYR A 9 7.74 6.23 -1.86
C TYR A 9 7.32 6.01 -0.41
N ASP A 10 6.15 5.41 -0.24
CA ASP A 10 5.65 4.97 1.05
C ASP A 10 6.50 3.79 1.56
N ILE A 11 7.03 3.92 2.77
CA ILE A 11 7.83 2.90 3.45
C ILE A 11 7.13 2.39 4.72
N SER A 12 5.87 2.78 4.97
CA SER A 12 5.06 2.28 6.11
C SER A 12 4.91 0.76 6.10
N ARG A 13 5.05 0.13 4.93
CA ARG A 13 4.91 -1.31 4.71
C ARG A 13 6.17 -2.11 5.01
N LEU A 14 7.30 -1.45 5.25
CA LEU A 14 8.54 -2.12 5.64
C LEU A 14 8.52 -2.42 7.13
N SER A 15 9.21 -3.49 7.53
CA SER A 15 9.47 -3.76 8.95
C SER A 15 10.22 -2.58 9.58
N GLN A 16 10.02 -2.38 10.89
CA GLN A 16 10.73 -1.31 11.60
C GLN A 16 12.26 -1.45 11.46
N GLY A 17 12.77 -2.69 11.55
CA GLY A 17 14.19 -2.96 11.34
C GLY A 17 14.67 -2.60 9.93
N ALA A 18 13.86 -2.83 8.90
CA ALA A 18 14.20 -2.43 7.55
C ALA A 18 14.23 -0.91 7.38
N VAL A 19 13.30 -0.17 7.99
CA VAL A 19 13.32 1.30 7.99
C VAL A 19 14.61 1.83 8.64
N GLU A 20 15.06 1.20 9.71
CA GLU A 20 16.31 1.55 10.40
C GLU A 20 17.57 1.24 9.55
N MET A 21 17.56 0.15 8.78
CA MET A 21 18.66 -0.26 7.90
C MET A 21 18.67 0.46 6.53
N LEU A 22 17.53 1.00 6.10
CA LEU A 22 17.35 1.60 4.79
C LEU A 22 18.33 2.74 4.46
N PRO A 23 18.68 3.67 5.39
CA PRO A 23 19.69 4.69 5.12
C PRO A 23 21.05 4.10 4.75
N GLU A 24 21.53 3.11 5.50
CA GLU A 24 22.82 2.45 5.26
C GLU A 24 22.85 1.75 3.90
N VAL A 25 21.79 1.00 3.58
CA VAL A 25 21.64 0.33 2.28
C VAL A 25 21.65 1.33 1.12
N LEU A 26 20.98 2.47 1.28
CA LEU A 26 20.95 3.51 0.24
C LEU A 26 22.32 4.19 0.08
N GLU A 27 23.03 4.45 1.17
CA GLU A 27 24.38 5.02 1.14
C GLU A 27 25.38 4.09 0.45
N GLU A 28 25.40 2.81 0.80
CA GLU A 28 26.25 1.80 0.14
C GLU A 28 25.98 1.69 -1.36
N ARG A 29 24.74 1.93 -1.79
CA ARG A 29 24.33 1.96 -3.20
C ARG A 29 24.64 3.29 -3.91
N GLY A 30 25.31 4.23 -3.25
CA GLY A 30 25.76 5.51 -3.83
C GLY A 30 24.69 6.62 -3.84
N TYR A 31 23.66 6.47 -3.01
CA TYR A 31 22.62 7.49 -2.82
C TYR A 31 22.92 8.47 -1.68
N THR A 32 24.13 8.48 -1.14
CA THR A 32 24.57 9.46 -0.12
C THR A 32 24.20 10.89 -0.53
N GLY A 33 23.43 11.58 0.32
CA GLY A 33 22.93 12.94 0.08
C GLY A 33 21.86 13.08 -1.02
N LYS A 34 21.37 11.97 -1.60
CA LYS A 34 20.36 11.92 -2.67
C LYS A 34 19.04 11.29 -2.22
N PHE A 35 18.87 11.08 -0.91
CA PHE A 35 17.62 10.65 -0.30
C PHE A 35 17.34 11.44 0.98
N LYS A 36 16.08 11.48 1.39
CA LYS A 36 15.59 11.95 2.69
C LYS A 36 14.52 10.98 3.16
N ILE A 37 14.56 10.58 4.41
CA ILE A 37 13.52 9.78 5.03
C ILE A 37 12.83 10.66 6.07
N HIS A 38 11.51 10.69 6.02
CA HIS A 38 10.67 11.40 6.99
C HIS A 38 9.45 10.55 7.31
N GLU A 39 9.25 10.22 8.60
CA GLU A 39 8.18 9.34 9.07
C GLU A 39 8.10 8.04 8.25
N HIS A 40 7.09 7.93 7.40
CA HIS A 40 6.83 6.76 6.56
C HIS A 40 7.01 7.03 5.07
N THR A 41 7.78 8.06 4.72
CA THR A 41 8.06 8.42 3.33
C THR A 41 9.56 8.50 3.05
N LEU A 42 10.00 7.77 2.03
CA LEU A 42 11.30 7.95 1.38
C LEU A 42 11.16 8.93 0.22
N ALA A 43 11.83 10.07 0.29
CA ALA A 43 12.06 10.95 -0.83
C ALA A 43 13.45 10.65 -1.44
N ILE A 44 13.53 10.23 -2.70
CA ILE A 44 14.80 9.84 -3.35
C ILE A 44 14.85 10.31 -4.81
N ARG A 45 16.05 10.63 -5.28
CA ARG A 45 16.32 10.91 -6.70
C ARG A 45 16.57 9.62 -7.50
N SER A 46 15.62 8.70 -7.43
CA SER A 46 15.70 7.41 -8.13
C SER A 46 14.32 6.86 -8.45
N THR A 47 14.26 5.86 -9.32
CA THR A 47 13.01 5.20 -9.73
C THR A 47 12.58 4.12 -8.73
N TYR A 48 11.31 3.70 -8.82
CA TYR A 48 10.77 2.71 -7.90
C TYR A 48 11.52 1.37 -7.96
N PRO A 49 11.89 0.81 -9.13
CA PRO A 49 12.66 -0.44 -9.17
C PRO A 49 13.99 -0.38 -8.42
N VAL A 50 14.60 0.79 -8.32
CA VAL A 50 15.82 0.96 -7.53
C VAL A 50 15.51 1.06 -6.04
N ALA A 51 14.47 1.83 -5.67
CA ALA A 51 14.00 1.91 -4.29
C ALA A 51 13.55 0.53 -3.77
N ALA A 52 12.81 -0.24 -4.58
CA ALA A 52 12.35 -1.59 -4.25
C ALA A 52 13.50 -2.57 -3.98
N ARG A 53 14.61 -2.48 -4.73
CA ARG A 53 15.82 -3.26 -4.44
C ARG A 53 16.46 -2.88 -3.10
N ALA A 54 16.46 -1.59 -2.77
CA ALA A 54 16.94 -1.12 -1.48
C ALA A 54 16.02 -1.55 -0.33
N PHE A 55 14.70 -1.55 -0.54
CA PHE A 55 13.71 -2.06 0.41
C PHE A 55 13.92 -3.55 0.69
N HIS A 56 14.06 -4.34 -0.38
CA HIS A 56 14.30 -5.78 -0.29
C HIS A 56 15.59 -6.12 0.46
N GLU A 57 16.67 -5.39 0.18
CA GLU A 57 17.94 -5.58 0.88
C GLU A 57 17.88 -5.13 2.35
N ALA A 58 17.21 -4.02 2.64
CA ALA A 58 17.02 -3.55 4.01
C ALA A 58 16.26 -4.58 4.85
N GLU A 59 15.25 -5.23 4.26
CA GLU A 59 14.49 -6.31 4.90
C GLU A 59 15.34 -7.57 5.10
N ALA A 60 16.09 -7.99 4.07
CA ALA A 60 17.01 -9.12 4.22
C ALA A 60 18.04 -8.89 5.34
N ARG A 61 18.55 -7.67 5.50
CA ARG A 61 19.46 -7.31 6.60
C ARG A 61 18.76 -7.27 7.95
N ALA A 62 17.57 -6.70 8.02
CA ALA A 62 16.77 -6.64 9.24
C ALA A 62 16.43 -8.05 9.77
N HIS A 63 16.06 -8.96 8.86
CA HIS A 63 15.76 -10.36 9.16
C HIS A 63 17.00 -11.26 9.26
N LYS A 64 18.18 -10.76 8.87
CA LYS A 64 19.46 -11.50 8.82
C LYS A 64 19.45 -12.74 7.92
N GLU A 65 18.53 -12.78 6.97
CA GLU A 65 18.39 -13.85 5.98
C GLU A 65 17.80 -13.32 4.66
N PRO A 66 18.15 -13.92 3.51
CA PRO A 66 17.48 -13.61 2.25
C PRO A 66 16.01 -14.03 2.30
N GLY A 67 15.11 -13.15 1.85
CA GLY A 67 13.67 -13.42 1.84
C GLY A 67 12.97 -12.85 0.61
N HIS A 68 11.65 -12.95 0.58
CA HIS A 68 10.80 -12.31 -0.42
C HIS A 68 9.85 -11.34 0.28
N LEU A 69 9.73 -10.15 -0.29
CA LEU A 69 8.82 -9.15 0.24
C LEU A 69 7.46 -9.29 -0.43
N VAL A 70 6.53 -9.91 0.29
CA VAL A 70 5.16 -10.17 -0.16
C VAL A 70 4.25 -9.23 0.61
N TYR A 71 3.37 -8.53 -0.11
CA TYR A 71 2.36 -7.68 0.51
C TYR A 71 1.05 -8.45 0.58
N ILE A 72 0.40 -8.40 1.74
CA ILE A 72 -0.96 -8.91 1.93
C ILE A 72 -1.86 -7.69 2.07
N GLN A 73 -2.83 -7.54 1.19
CA GLN A 73 -3.82 -6.48 1.23
C GLN A 73 -5.17 -7.09 1.58
N GLN A 74 -5.72 -6.70 2.73
CA GLN A 74 -7.11 -7.02 3.08
C GLN A 74 -7.96 -5.81 2.71
N THR A 75 -8.88 -5.98 1.76
CA THR A 75 -9.78 -4.91 1.34
C THR A 75 -11.19 -5.27 1.81
N THR A 76 -11.67 -4.56 2.83
CA THR A 76 -13.09 -4.59 3.18
C THR A 76 -13.84 -3.67 2.24
N HIS A 77 -14.68 -4.23 1.39
CA HIS A 77 -15.68 -3.45 0.66
C HIS A 77 -17.05 -3.74 1.27
N SER A 78 -17.95 -2.77 1.18
CA SER A 78 -19.33 -2.93 1.64
C SER A 78 -20.23 -2.57 0.47
N THR A 79 -21.11 -3.49 0.11
CA THR A 79 -22.08 -3.26 -0.94
C THR A 79 -23.34 -2.66 -0.33
N LEU A 80 -23.74 -1.50 -0.80
CA LEU A 80 -25.02 -0.90 -0.45
C LEU A 80 -25.92 -0.82 -1.67
N TRP A 81 -27.06 -1.50 -1.61
CA TRP A 81 -28.12 -1.31 -2.59
C TRP A 81 -28.95 -0.08 -2.24
N VAL A 82 -28.99 0.91 -3.13
CA VAL A 82 -29.87 2.09 -3.01
C VAL A 82 -30.96 1.99 -4.07
N PRO A 83 -32.24 1.81 -3.69
CA PRO A 83 -33.32 1.69 -4.66
C PRO A 83 -33.62 3.03 -5.35
N GLU A 84 -34.10 2.97 -6.59
CA GLU A 84 -34.45 4.18 -7.37
C GLU A 84 -35.59 5.02 -6.74
N SER A 85 -36.37 4.42 -5.83
CA SER A 85 -37.36 5.13 -5.02
C SER A 85 -36.74 6.09 -4.01
N GLU A 86 -35.49 5.84 -3.60
CA GLU A 86 -34.73 6.64 -2.64
C GLU A 86 -33.75 7.59 -3.33
N ALA A 87 -33.15 7.16 -4.45
CA ALA A 87 -32.27 7.98 -5.28
C ALA A 87 -32.54 7.74 -6.77
N LYS A 88 -33.01 8.76 -7.49
CA LYS A 88 -33.34 8.64 -8.92
C LYS A 88 -32.12 8.72 -9.83
N THR A 89 -30.99 9.17 -9.28
CA THR A 89 -29.74 9.33 -10.02
C THR A 89 -28.57 8.71 -9.26
N MET A 90 -27.53 8.30 -9.99
CA MET A 90 -26.31 7.74 -9.41
C MET A 90 -25.65 8.70 -8.40
N LYS A 91 -25.70 10.01 -8.65
CA LYS A 91 -25.17 11.03 -7.74
C LYS A 91 -25.93 11.06 -6.39
N GLU A 92 -27.25 10.94 -6.42
CA GLU A 92 -28.08 10.85 -5.21
C GLU A 92 -27.81 9.54 -4.46
N ALA A 93 -27.60 8.43 -5.18
CA ALA A 93 -27.27 7.14 -4.58
C ALA A 93 -25.93 7.19 -3.82
N TYR A 94 -24.91 7.86 -4.37
CA TYR A 94 -23.65 8.12 -3.66
C TYR A 94 -23.84 8.97 -2.39
N GLN A 95 -24.75 9.95 -2.40
CA GLN A 95 -25.03 10.75 -1.21
C GLN A 95 -25.74 9.96 -0.12
N VAL A 96 -26.65 9.05 -0.51
CA VAL A 96 -27.28 8.09 0.41
C VAL A 96 -26.21 7.16 0.99
N ALA A 97 -25.32 6.63 0.15
CA ALA A 97 -24.20 5.79 0.60
C ALA A 97 -23.19 6.50 1.51
N LEU A 98 -22.97 7.81 1.36
CA LEU A 98 -22.12 8.56 2.29
C LEU A 98 -22.79 8.73 3.65
N LYS A 99 -24.07 9.11 3.67
CA LYS A 99 -24.86 9.18 4.92
C LYS A 99 -24.99 7.82 5.59
N ALA A 100 -25.01 6.76 4.79
CA ALA A 100 -25.05 5.39 5.27
C ALA A 100 -23.82 5.05 6.12
N VAL A 101 -22.64 5.34 5.56
CA VAL A 101 -21.34 5.12 6.23
C VAL A 101 -21.24 5.94 7.51
N GLU A 102 -21.69 7.21 7.50
CA GLU A 102 -21.69 8.08 8.69
C GLU A 102 -22.58 7.56 9.84
N ASN A 103 -23.61 6.78 9.52
CA ASN A 103 -24.56 6.23 10.49
C ASN A 103 -24.27 4.78 10.93
N GLY A 104 -23.08 4.24 10.60
CA GLY A 104 -22.62 2.95 11.11
C GLY A 104 -23.28 1.73 10.44
N TRP A 105 -23.50 1.80 9.12
CA TRP A 105 -24.11 0.73 8.35
C TRP A 105 -23.44 -0.64 8.56
N PRO A 106 -24.19 -1.75 8.63
CA PRO A 106 -23.61 -3.09 8.64
C PRO A 106 -22.95 -3.37 7.28
N ALA A 107 -21.65 -3.64 7.31
CA ALA A 107 -20.95 -4.21 6.16
C ALA A 107 -21.38 -5.68 6.05
N ASP A 108 -22.20 -6.02 5.05
CA ASP A 108 -22.66 -7.39 4.79
C ASP A 108 -21.57 -8.29 4.16
N GLN A 109 -20.32 -7.83 4.07
CA GLN A 109 -19.25 -8.55 3.37
C GLN A 109 -18.04 -8.74 4.27
N ASP A 110 -17.61 -10.00 4.35
CA ASP A 110 -16.36 -10.39 4.98
C ASP A 110 -15.16 -9.75 4.23
N PRO A 111 -14.07 -9.41 4.93
CA PRO A 111 -12.85 -8.90 4.30
C PRO A 111 -12.33 -9.89 3.26
N THR A 112 -12.19 -9.46 2.01
CA THR A 112 -11.44 -10.24 1.01
C THR A 112 -9.94 -10.00 1.24
N THR A 113 -9.16 -11.09 1.24
CA THR A 113 -7.71 -11.06 1.42
C THR A 113 -7.04 -11.35 0.08
N ALA A 114 -6.28 -10.38 -0.42
CA ALA A 114 -5.47 -10.52 -1.63
C ALA A 114 -3.99 -10.57 -1.27
N VAL A 115 -3.22 -11.36 -2.01
CA VAL A 115 -1.76 -11.46 -1.88
C VAL A 115 -1.12 -11.03 -3.19
N GLY A 116 -0.10 -10.19 -3.10
CA GLY A 116 0.51 -9.59 -4.28
C GLY A 116 1.90 -9.04 -4.04
N CYS A 117 2.51 -8.59 -5.13
CA CYS A 117 3.81 -7.95 -5.13
C CYS A 117 3.69 -6.53 -5.71
N ILE A 118 4.66 -5.68 -5.39
CA ILE A 118 4.79 -4.36 -6.03
C ILE A 118 6.12 -4.38 -6.76
N GLU A 119 6.13 -4.86 -7.99
CA GLU A 119 7.34 -4.93 -8.80
C GLU A 119 7.73 -3.57 -9.42
N ASP A 120 6.75 -2.74 -9.81
CA ASP A 120 7.00 -1.57 -10.69
C ASP A 120 6.52 -0.21 -10.15
N GLY A 121 6.03 -0.14 -8.91
CA GLY A 121 5.63 1.13 -8.28
C GLY A 121 4.28 1.69 -8.76
N ASN A 122 3.58 0.94 -9.62
CA ASN A 122 2.23 1.26 -10.11
C ASN A 122 1.10 0.70 -9.22
N GLY A 123 1.35 0.57 -7.92
CA GLY A 123 0.39 0.00 -6.97
C GLY A 123 0.50 -1.52 -6.82
N PHE A 124 -0.31 -2.05 -5.90
CA PHE A 124 -0.40 -3.48 -5.61
C PHE A 124 -0.86 -4.24 -6.85
N ARG A 125 -0.04 -5.20 -7.33
CA ARG A 125 -0.46 -6.14 -8.35
C ARG A 125 -0.93 -7.40 -7.65
N GLU A 126 -2.23 -7.64 -7.75
CA GLU A 126 -2.86 -8.84 -7.25
C GLU A 126 -2.35 -10.04 -8.06
N GLU A 127 -1.76 -11.01 -7.37
CA GLU A 127 -1.30 -12.27 -7.98
C GLU A 127 -2.23 -13.42 -7.60
N TRP A 128 -2.84 -13.36 -6.40
CA TRP A 128 -3.75 -14.38 -5.88
C TRP A 128 -4.83 -13.77 -4.97
N GLU A 129 -6.07 -14.28 -5.07
CA GLU A 129 -7.20 -13.94 -4.20
C GLU A 129 -7.53 -15.14 -3.27
N LEU A 130 -7.70 -14.88 -1.97
CA LEU A 130 -8.15 -15.88 -1.00
C LEU A 130 -9.59 -15.58 -0.59
N GLU A 131 -10.53 -16.38 -1.08
CA GLU A 131 -11.91 -16.39 -0.61
C GLU A 131 -12.06 -17.36 0.56
N TYR A 132 -12.52 -16.87 1.71
CA TYR A 132 -12.94 -17.71 2.83
C TYR A 132 -14.43 -17.97 2.71
N LEU A 133 -14.81 -19.16 2.25
CA LEU A 133 -16.21 -19.59 2.26
C LEU A 133 -16.58 -20.03 3.69
N PRO A 134 -17.68 -19.53 4.27
CA PRO A 134 -18.15 -20.02 5.57
C PRO A 134 -18.55 -21.49 5.47
N GLU A 135 -18.14 -22.30 6.45
CA GLU A 135 -18.55 -23.71 6.54
C GLU A 135 -20.08 -23.77 6.73
N THR A 136 -20.77 -24.40 5.77
CA THR A 136 -22.23 -24.65 5.79
C THR A 136 -22.64 -25.69 6.81
#